data_AF-A0A2U0TVZ0-F1
#
_entry.id   AF-A0A2U0TVZ0-F1
#
_cell.length_a   1.000
_cell.length_b   1.000
_cell.length_c   1.000
_cell.angle_alpha   90.00
_cell.angle_beta   90.00
_cell.angle_gamma   90.00
#
_symmetry.space_group_name_H-M   'P 1'
#
loop_
_entity.id
_entity.type
_entity.pdbx_description
1 polymer ?
#
loop_
_entity_poly.entity_id
_entity_poly.type
_entity_poly.pdbx_seq_one_letter_code
_entity_poly.pdbx_strand_id
1 'polypeptide(L)'
;MSQKLLLFYLFSISMVSYGQIGGKYTYEFLTLVTSPRQAALGGKTITIYDEDVNEALFNPATINEEMNNHLAVNYGNYYKEVTYGTASYAYTYDQHLQTFQAGINYINYGKFEGYDENGLPTSEFTGSELALSLGYAYNIPYTDVHLGANAKLIESTLESYNSFGAAVDLGMVYIDEKNDVNWALTLMNIGTQFTTYDGTREKLPFEIIAGVSQELEHVPIRWHFTLENLQQWNLAFSNPVRSETSIDGSITEENISFFNNALRHMILGVELFPKKAFNLRLGYNFRRSAELQIQDQRNFSGLSLGFGLKLNKLKFNYSYSKYTLAGNTSLFGLTVNFNE
;
A
#
# COMPACT_ATOMS: atom_id res chain seq x y z
N MET A 1 -56.76 16.48 7.12
CA MET A 1 -55.79 15.71 7.94
C MET A 1 -54.86 14.84 7.09
N SER A 2 -55.28 14.37 5.91
CA SER A 2 -54.46 13.52 5.03
C SER A 2 -53.26 14.21 4.36
N GLN A 3 -53.37 15.48 3.97
CA GLN A 3 -52.26 16.20 3.31
C GLN A 3 -51.05 16.47 4.23
N LYS A 4 -51.28 16.69 5.52
CA LYS A 4 -50.18 16.88 6.51
C LYS A 4 -49.46 15.57 6.82
N LEU A 5 -50.18 14.43 6.77
CA LEU A 5 -49.58 13.10 6.92
C LEU A 5 -48.76 12.70 5.69
N LEU A 6 -49.20 13.09 4.49
CA LEU A 6 -48.46 12.86 3.25
C LEU A 6 -47.15 13.66 3.21
N LEU A 7 -47.15 14.91 3.70
CA LEU A 7 -45.94 15.73 3.81
C LEU A 7 -44.95 15.16 4.83
N PHE A 8 -45.44 14.59 5.94
CA PHE A 8 -44.61 13.93 6.95
C PHE A 8 -43.97 12.63 6.41
N TYR A 9 -44.68 11.87 5.59
CA TYR A 9 -44.14 10.70 4.89
C TYR A 9 -43.10 11.08 3.82
N LEU A 10 -43.30 12.19 3.09
CA LEU A 10 -42.33 12.70 2.11
C LEU A 10 -41.04 13.22 2.76
N PHE A 11 -41.12 13.79 3.97
CA PHE A 11 -39.92 14.23 4.72
C PHE A 11 -39.18 13.10 5.43
N SER A 12 -39.82 11.94 5.60
CA SER A 12 -39.21 10.75 6.22
C SER A 12 -38.40 9.91 5.22
N ILE A 13 -38.46 10.24 3.93
CA ILE A 13 -37.62 9.66 2.86
C ILE A 13 -36.41 10.59 2.65
N SER A 14 -35.66 10.85 3.71
CA SER A 14 -34.26 11.24 3.57
C SER A 14 -33.47 9.95 3.39
N MET A 15 -33.39 9.48 2.14
CA MET A 15 -32.52 8.37 1.77
C MET A 15 -31.10 8.72 2.20
N VAL A 16 -30.54 7.92 3.11
CA VAL A 16 -29.09 7.88 3.32
C VAL A 16 -28.52 7.26 2.05
N SER A 17 -28.11 8.12 1.12
CA SER A 17 -27.34 7.68 -0.05
C SER A 17 -25.97 7.26 0.45
N TYR A 18 -25.67 5.96 0.36
CA TYR A 18 -24.30 5.49 0.48
C TYR A 18 -23.59 5.83 -0.84
N GLY A 19 -22.81 6.91 -0.83
CA GLY A 19 -21.88 7.21 -1.91
C GLY A 19 -20.86 6.08 -2.10
N GLN A 20 -20.27 6.02 -3.29
CA GLN A 20 -19.24 5.05 -3.65
C GLN A 20 -18.13 5.01 -2.58
N ILE A 21 -17.63 3.82 -2.27
CA ILE A 21 -16.59 3.62 -1.23
C ILE A 21 -15.19 4.06 -1.70
N GLY A 22 -15.03 4.42 -2.97
CA GLY A 22 -13.79 4.98 -3.52
C GLY A 22 -13.62 6.46 -3.13
N GLY A 23 -12.39 6.88 -2.84
CA GLY A 23 -12.07 8.27 -2.49
C GLY A 23 -12.46 8.66 -1.06
N LYS A 24 -12.46 7.71 -0.11
CA LYS A 24 -12.76 7.98 1.31
C LYS A 24 -11.69 8.80 2.04
N TYR A 25 -10.47 8.76 1.52
CA TYR A 25 -9.30 9.34 2.17
C TYR A 25 -8.58 10.26 1.21
N THR A 26 -8.00 11.31 1.79
CA THR A 26 -7.03 12.17 1.11
C THR A 26 -5.63 11.54 1.20
N TYR A 27 -4.74 11.87 0.27
CA TYR A 27 -3.38 11.32 0.21
C TYR A 27 -3.34 9.79 0.04
N GLU A 28 -4.24 9.23 -0.77
CA GLU A 28 -4.33 7.78 -1.00
C GLU A 28 -3.01 7.19 -1.57
N PHE A 29 -2.17 8.01 -2.20
CA PHE A 29 -0.85 7.60 -2.70
C PHE A 29 0.06 7.01 -1.60
N LEU A 30 -0.18 7.33 -0.34
CA LEU A 30 0.54 6.77 0.81
C LEU A 30 0.35 5.25 0.97
N THR A 31 -0.67 4.68 0.34
CA THR A 31 -0.96 3.23 0.36
C THR A 31 -0.31 2.48 -0.81
N LEU A 32 0.31 3.19 -1.75
CA LEU A 32 0.99 2.59 -2.88
C LEU A 32 2.19 1.76 -2.42
N VAL A 33 2.44 0.68 -3.16
CA VAL A 33 3.57 -0.22 -2.87
C VAL A 33 4.88 0.51 -3.14
N THR A 34 5.80 0.47 -2.17
CA THR A 34 7.02 1.29 -2.22
C THR A 34 8.19 0.59 -2.88
N SER A 35 8.17 -0.73 -3.06
CA SER A 35 9.29 -1.47 -3.67
C SER A 35 8.85 -2.62 -4.56
N PRO A 36 9.66 -3.01 -5.57
CA PRO A 36 9.35 -4.20 -6.37
C PRO A 36 9.36 -5.49 -5.54
N ARG A 37 10.18 -5.58 -4.48
CA ARG A 37 10.19 -6.74 -3.58
C ARG A 37 8.84 -6.92 -2.91
N GLN A 38 8.31 -5.86 -2.30
CA GLN A 38 6.99 -5.87 -1.67
C GLN A 38 5.89 -6.13 -2.69
N ALA A 39 5.95 -5.48 -3.86
CA ALA A 39 4.95 -5.65 -4.92
C ALA A 39 4.90 -7.11 -5.40
N ALA A 40 6.04 -7.76 -5.55
CA ALA A 40 6.12 -9.16 -5.96
C ALA A 40 5.53 -10.13 -4.91
N LEU A 41 5.58 -9.77 -3.62
CA LEU A 41 5.06 -10.56 -2.50
C LEU A 41 3.58 -10.26 -2.17
N GLY A 42 2.87 -9.55 -3.05
CA GLY A 42 1.44 -9.25 -2.89
C GLY A 42 1.14 -7.86 -2.32
N GLY A 43 2.16 -7.02 -2.14
CA GLY A 43 2.04 -5.57 -1.95
C GLY A 43 2.31 -5.07 -0.54
N LYS A 44 1.87 -5.77 0.50
CA LYS A 44 1.96 -5.32 1.90
C LYS A 44 2.67 -6.36 2.76
N THR A 45 3.99 -6.44 2.64
CA THR A 45 4.79 -7.34 3.47
C THR A 45 5.50 -6.50 4.54
N ILE A 46 5.21 -6.76 5.81
CA ILE A 46 5.74 -5.98 6.94
C ILE A 46 6.77 -6.75 7.79
N THR A 47 7.08 -8.00 7.42
CA THR A 47 7.88 -8.92 8.24
C THR A 47 9.32 -9.08 7.76
N ILE A 48 9.71 -8.40 6.68
CA ILE A 48 11.05 -8.47 6.12
C ILE A 48 11.99 -7.65 6.99
N TYR A 49 12.96 -8.32 7.61
CA TYR A 49 14.01 -7.72 8.41
C TYR A 49 15.35 -8.18 7.83
N ASP A 50 15.95 -7.35 6.99
CA ASP A 50 17.26 -7.55 6.34
C ASP A 50 17.84 -6.21 5.84
N GLU A 51 18.89 -6.27 5.00
CA GLU A 51 19.57 -5.14 4.34
C GLU A 51 18.68 -4.26 3.41
N ASP A 52 17.44 -4.63 3.12
CA ASP A 52 16.58 -3.90 2.17
C ASP A 52 15.96 -2.64 2.80
N VAL A 53 16.64 -1.51 2.59
CA VAL A 53 16.23 -0.18 3.09
C VAL A 53 14.83 0.28 2.66
N ASN A 54 14.21 -0.36 1.65
CA ASN A 54 12.83 -0.03 1.29
C ASN A 54 11.81 -0.45 2.35
N GLU A 55 12.10 -1.48 3.14
CA GLU A 55 11.15 -2.04 4.10
C GLU A 55 10.78 -1.05 5.20
N ALA A 56 11.73 -0.18 5.55
CA ALA A 56 11.54 0.91 6.50
C ALA A 56 10.40 1.88 6.10
N LEU A 57 10.11 2.06 4.81
CA LEU A 57 9.01 2.90 4.34
C LEU A 57 7.63 2.33 4.70
N PHE A 58 7.55 1.01 4.89
CA PHE A 58 6.31 0.29 5.12
C PHE A 58 6.19 -0.16 6.58
N ASN A 59 7.27 -0.64 7.19
CA ASN A 59 7.34 -0.93 8.62
C ASN A 59 8.60 -0.31 9.25
N PRO A 60 8.49 0.79 10.01
CA PRO A 60 9.66 1.43 10.60
C PRO A 60 10.42 0.57 11.61
N ALA A 61 9.80 -0.46 12.19
CA ALA A 61 10.49 -1.37 13.13
C ALA A 61 11.52 -2.28 12.44
N THR A 62 11.57 -2.30 11.10
CA THR A 62 12.58 -3.07 10.37
C THR A 62 13.89 -2.30 10.18
N ILE A 63 13.94 -1.01 10.54
CA ILE A 63 15.16 -0.20 10.45
C ILE A 63 16.25 -0.84 11.31
N ASN A 64 17.37 -1.19 10.69
CA ASN A 64 18.45 -1.93 11.32
C ASN A 64 19.82 -1.58 10.72
N GLU A 65 20.90 -2.02 11.37
CA GLU A 65 22.27 -1.70 10.98
C GLU A 65 22.70 -2.27 9.62
N GLU A 66 22.10 -3.37 9.15
CA GLU A 66 22.40 -3.94 7.83
C GLU A 66 22.01 -2.99 6.70
N MET A 67 21.05 -2.08 6.95
CA MET A 67 20.64 -1.06 5.99
C MET A 67 21.65 0.09 5.85
N ASN A 68 22.69 0.16 6.70
CA ASN A 68 23.65 1.26 6.68
C ASN A 68 24.23 1.49 5.27
N ASN A 69 24.24 2.74 4.83
CA ASN A 69 24.75 3.17 3.53
C ASN A 69 24.08 2.49 2.33
N HIS A 70 22.86 1.97 2.48
CA HIS A 70 22.05 1.50 1.36
C HIS A 70 21.12 2.61 0.87
N LEU A 71 21.20 2.91 -0.42
CA LEU A 71 20.26 3.76 -1.14
C LEU A 71 19.43 2.89 -2.08
N ALA A 72 18.11 2.92 -1.94
CA ALA A 72 17.19 2.33 -2.88
C ALA A 72 16.40 3.40 -3.63
N VAL A 73 16.21 3.21 -4.92
CA VAL A 73 15.33 4.02 -5.77
C VAL A 73 14.44 3.08 -6.57
N ASN A 74 13.14 3.33 -6.55
CA ASN A 74 12.16 2.55 -7.28
C ASN A 74 11.31 3.45 -8.17
N TYR A 75 10.85 2.90 -9.29
CA TYR A 75 9.99 3.55 -10.26
C TYR A 75 8.94 2.57 -10.75
N GLY A 76 7.69 3.02 -10.83
CA GLY A 76 6.56 2.22 -11.29
C GLY A 76 5.61 3.02 -12.15
N ASN A 77 5.05 2.33 -13.15
CA ASN A 77 3.91 2.82 -13.92
C ASN A 77 2.64 2.21 -13.32
N TYR A 78 1.69 3.05 -12.91
CA TYR A 78 0.45 2.59 -12.32
C TYR A 78 -0.60 2.30 -13.41
N TYR A 79 -1.26 3.33 -13.91
CA TYR A 79 -2.25 3.28 -14.99
C TYR A 79 -2.10 4.47 -15.94
N LYS A 80 -2.16 4.22 -17.25
CA LYS A 80 -1.96 5.25 -18.29
C LYS A 80 -0.67 6.05 -18.04
N GLU A 81 -0.78 7.37 -17.89
CA GLU A 81 0.32 8.30 -17.67
C GLU A 81 0.71 8.45 -16.19
N VAL A 82 -0.02 7.79 -15.26
CA VAL A 82 0.28 7.87 -13.84
C VAL A 82 1.56 7.09 -13.54
N THR A 83 2.54 7.82 -13.04
CA THR A 83 3.85 7.27 -12.64
C THR A 83 4.09 7.59 -11.19
N TYR A 84 4.83 6.73 -10.50
CA TYR A 84 5.25 6.99 -9.13
C TYR A 84 6.66 6.47 -8.91
N GLY A 85 7.34 7.07 -7.95
CA GLY A 85 8.68 6.70 -7.59
C GLY A 85 8.88 6.82 -6.10
N THR A 86 9.80 6.02 -5.58
CA THR A 86 10.22 6.09 -4.19
C THR A 86 11.73 6.10 -4.08
N ALA A 87 12.25 6.69 -3.02
CA ALA A 87 13.63 6.56 -2.63
C ALA A 87 13.72 6.28 -1.14
N SER A 88 14.70 5.51 -0.71
CA SER A 88 14.95 5.21 0.71
C SER A 88 16.45 5.11 0.95
N TYR A 89 16.94 5.74 2.01
CA TYR A 89 18.32 5.73 2.41
C TYR A 89 18.43 5.55 3.91
N ALA A 90 19.39 4.74 4.35
CA ALA A 90 19.65 4.54 5.77
C ALA A 90 21.11 4.77 6.11
N TYR A 91 21.33 5.34 7.28
CA TYR A 91 22.66 5.67 7.80
C TYR A 91 22.73 5.35 9.28
N THR A 92 23.78 4.63 9.66
CA THR A 92 24.09 4.31 11.05
C THR A 92 25.20 5.23 11.51
N TYR A 93 24.89 6.08 12.49
CA TYR A 93 25.81 7.11 12.97
C TYR A 93 26.89 6.54 13.89
N ASP A 94 26.52 5.64 14.81
CA ASP A 94 27.44 4.91 15.68
C ASP A 94 26.84 3.54 16.02
N GLN A 95 27.65 2.57 16.43
CA GLN A 95 27.15 1.26 16.90
C GLN A 95 26.26 1.39 18.16
N HIS A 96 26.36 2.52 18.88
CA HIS A 96 25.49 2.87 20.01
C HIS A 96 24.34 3.82 19.64
N LEU A 97 24.49 4.61 18.56
CA LEU A 97 23.46 5.50 18.02
C LEU A 97 22.84 4.82 16.79
N GLN A 98 21.71 4.17 17.05
CA GLN A 98 20.95 3.32 16.13
C GLN A 98 20.71 3.96 14.74
N THR A 99 20.38 3.12 13.77
CA THR A 99 20.20 3.50 12.36
C THR A 99 19.04 4.48 12.16
N PHE A 100 19.28 5.51 11.36
CA PHE A 100 18.25 6.42 10.86
C PHE A 100 17.91 6.09 9.42
N GLN A 101 16.65 6.26 9.06
CA GLN A 101 16.18 6.13 7.69
C GLN A 101 15.55 7.44 7.22
N ALA A 102 15.75 7.77 5.95
CA ALA A 102 15.08 8.84 5.25
C ALA A 102 14.51 8.31 3.95
N GLY A 103 13.31 8.74 3.60
CA GLY A 103 12.65 8.24 2.40
C GLY A 103 11.69 9.21 1.76
N ILE A 104 11.39 8.97 0.48
CA ILE A 104 10.56 9.82 -0.37
C ILE A 104 9.58 8.91 -1.10
N ASN A 105 8.30 9.28 -1.11
CA ASN A 105 7.30 8.71 -2.00
C ASN A 105 6.74 9.85 -2.87
N TYR A 106 6.70 9.66 -4.18
CA TYR A 106 6.22 10.66 -5.13
C TYR A 106 5.29 10.02 -6.16
N ILE A 107 4.18 10.67 -6.47
CA ILE A 107 3.27 10.29 -7.55
C ILE A 107 3.06 11.48 -8.48
N ASN A 108 3.02 11.20 -9.78
CA ASN A 108 2.66 12.14 -10.84
C ASN A 108 1.47 11.55 -11.61
N TYR A 109 0.39 12.31 -11.71
CA TYR A 109 -0.85 11.85 -12.34
C TYR A 109 -0.86 11.94 -13.86
N GLY A 110 0.20 12.47 -14.47
CA GLY A 110 0.27 12.73 -15.91
C GLY A 110 -0.39 14.05 -16.28
N LYS A 111 -0.75 14.19 -17.56
CA LYS A 111 -1.42 15.38 -18.07
C LYS A 111 -2.86 15.06 -18.44
N PHE A 112 -3.75 15.98 -18.14
CA PHE A 112 -5.16 15.90 -18.48
C PHE A 112 -5.52 17.05 -19.41
N GLU A 113 -6.26 16.73 -20.47
CA GLU A 113 -6.89 17.73 -21.32
C GLU A 113 -8.01 18.44 -20.53
N GLY A 114 -7.97 19.77 -20.49
CA GLY A 114 -9.04 20.56 -19.89
C GLY A 114 -10.14 20.89 -20.90
N TYR A 115 -11.38 20.89 -20.45
CA TYR A 115 -12.54 21.33 -21.23
C TYR A 115 -13.48 22.15 -20.33
N ASP A 116 -14.11 23.19 -20.89
CA ASP A 116 -15.11 23.97 -20.19
C ASP A 116 -16.50 23.27 -20.20
N GLU A 117 -17.48 23.89 -19.54
CA GLU A 117 -18.86 23.39 -19.48
C GLU A 117 -19.56 23.28 -20.85
N ASN A 118 -19.05 23.96 -21.87
CA ASN A 118 -19.54 23.92 -23.24
C ASN A 118 -18.78 22.92 -24.12
N GLY A 119 -17.81 22.19 -23.56
CA GLY A 119 -16.97 21.22 -24.27
C GLY A 119 -15.88 21.87 -25.13
N LEU A 120 -15.56 23.15 -24.92
CA LEU A 120 -14.44 23.81 -25.58
C LEU A 120 -13.14 23.51 -24.83
N PRO A 121 -12.04 23.20 -25.54
CA PRO A 121 -10.77 22.88 -24.90
C PRO A 121 -10.21 24.09 -24.13
N THR A 122 -9.72 23.84 -22.92
CA THR A 122 -9.01 24.80 -22.07
C THR A 122 -7.53 24.39 -21.94
N SER A 123 -6.77 25.01 -21.03
CA SER A 123 -5.40 24.58 -20.73
C SER A 123 -5.37 23.16 -20.15
N GLU A 124 -4.31 22.41 -20.48
CA GLU A 124 -3.99 21.14 -19.81
C GLU A 124 -3.75 21.38 -18.31
N PHE A 125 -4.09 20.39 -17.49
CA PHE A 125 -3.78 20.39 -16.07
C PHE A 125 -3.09 19.10 -15.64
N THR A 126 -2.44 19.14 -14.49
CA THR A 126 -1.69 18.01 -13.92
C THR A 126 -1.87 17.99 -12.40
N GLY A 127 -1.36 16.93 -11.77
CA GLY A 127 -1.27 16.84 -10.32
C GLY A 127 -0.09 15.98 -9.91
N SER A 128 0.44 16.25 -8.73
CA SER A 128 1.47 15.44 -8.11
C SER A 128 1.39 15.51 -6.59
N GLU A 129 1.81 14.43 -5.93
CA GLU A 129 1.91 14.38 -4.48
C GLU A 129 3.28 13.84 -4.06
N LEU A 130 3.76 14.33 -2.92
CA LEU A 130 5.06 14.03 -2.35
C LEU A 130 4.91 13.76 -0.86
N ALA A 131 5.50 12.67 -0.38
CA ALA A 131 5.69 12.42 1.04
C ALA A 131 7.18 12.26 1.35
N LEU A 132 7.69 13.10 2.25
CA LEU A 132 9.01 12.97 2.84
C LEU A 132 8.89 12.26 4.18
N SER A 133 9.73 11.26 4.43
CA SER A 133 9.70 10.44 5.64
C SER A 133 11.06 10.40 6.33
N LEU A 134 11.04 10.41 7.66
CA LEU A 134 12.20 10.17 8.51
C LEU A 134 11.83 9.10 9.54
N GLY A 135 12.66 8.07 9.62
CA GLY A 135 12.44 6.86 10.39
C GLY A 135 13.52 6.57 11.41
N TYR A 136 13.11 5.96 12.51
CA TYR A 136 13.99 5.44 13.55
C TYR A 136 13.39 4.19 14.17
N ALA A 137 14.24 3.20 14.46
CA ALA A 137 13.87 2.01 15.23
C ALA A 137 14.67 1.90 16.52
N TYR A 138 14.01 1.36 17.54
CA TYR A 138 14.55 1.06 18.85
C TYR A 138 14.38 -0.43 19.17
N ASN A 139 15.50 -1.09 19.45
CA ASN A 139 15.53 -2.49 19.85
C ASN A 139 15.44 -2.57 21.37
N ILE A 140 14.44 -3.29 21.89
CA ILE A 140 14.25 -3.43 23.34
C ILE A 140 15.35 -4.34 23.91
N PRO A 141 16.18 -3.86 24.85
CA PRO A 141 17.29 -4.64 25.39
C PRO A 141 16.84 -5.98 25.98
N TYR A 142 17.62 -7.04 25.74
CA TYR A 142 17.37 -8.40 26.23
C TYR A 142 16.09 -9.06 25.70
N THR A 143 15.55 -8.56 24.58
CA THR A 143 14.41 -9.14 23.88
C THR A 143 14.62 -9.06 22.38
N ASP A 144 13.91 -9.89 21.63
CA ASP A 144 13.95 -9.86 20.16
C ASP A 144 12.83 -8.97 19.58
N VAL A 145 12.46 -7.93 20.32
CA VAL A 145 11.40 -6.99 19.95
C VAL A 145 11.99 -5.67 19.48
N HIS A 146 11.63 -5.30 18.26
CA HIS A 146 12.00 -4.06 17.60
C HIS A 146 10.77 -3.17 17.49
N LEU A 147 10.89 -1.91 17.92
CA LEU A 147 9.87 -0.89 17.76
C LEU A 147 10.38 0.17 16.78
N GLY A 148 9.51 0.80 16.01
CA GLY A 148 9.94 1.88 15.13
C GLY A 148 8.86 2.91 14.87
N ALA A 149 9.28 4.09 14.46
CA ALA A 149 8.39 5.17 14.04
C ALA A 149 8.92 5.89 12.80
N ASN A 150 8.02 6.25 11.89
CA ASN A 150 8.28 7.18 10.79
C ASN A 150 7.46 8.45 10.97
N ALA A 151 8.07 9.61 10.81
CA ALA A 151 7.36 10.87 10.64
C ALA A 151 7.30 11.24 9.15
N LYS A 152 6.12 11.60 8.65
CA LYS A 152 5.87 11.97 7.25
C LYS A 152 5.37 13.40 7.14
N LEU A 153 5.94 14.16 6.20
CA LEU A 153 5.40 15.43 5.71
C LEU A 153 4.87 15.21 4.30
N ILE A 154 3.65 15.66 4.05
CA ILE A 154 2.89 15.33 2.85
C ILE A 154 2.50 16.64 2.15
N GLU A 155 2.82 16.74 0.88
CA GLU A 155 2.39 17.80 -0.02
C GLU A 155 1.61 17.19 -1.17
N SER A 156 0.49 17.80 -1.51
CA SER A 156 -0.35 17.38 -2.62
C SER A 156 -0.82 18.59 -3.41
N THR A 157 -0.54 18.57 -4.70
CA THR A 157 -0.96 19.58 -5.66
C THR A 157 -1.82 18.90 -6.71
N LEU A 158 -3.09 19.29 -6.78
CA LEU A 158 -4.06 18.82 -7.75
C LEU A 158 -4.54 20.02 -8.55
N GLU A 159 -4.05 20.16 -9.79
CA GLU A 159 -4.31 21.33 -10.64
C GLU A 159 -3.89 22.64 -9.94
N SER A 160 -4.84 23.47 -9.50
CA SER A 160 -4.60 24.71 -8.77
C SER A 160 -4.70 24.56 -7.24
N TYR A 161 -5.20 23.42 -6.76
CA TYR A 161 -5.45 23.18 -5.35
C TYR A 161 -4.24 22.55 -4.67
N ASN A 162 -3.89 23.07 -3.48
CA ASN A 162 -2.78 22.56 -2.69
C ASN A 162 -3.24 22.14 -1.31
N SER A 163 -2.70 21.04 -0.83
CA SER A 163 -2.93 20.51 0.51
C SER A 163 -1.62 20.02 1.10
N PHE A 164 -1.39 20.37 2.35
CA PHE A 164 -0.23 19.98 3.13
C PHE A 164 -0.69 19.25 4.38
N GLY A 165 0.00 18.20 4.77
CA GLY A 165 -0.35 17.36 5.92
C GLY A 165 0.85 16.68 6.55
N ALA A 166 0.60 15.98 7.65
CA ALA A 166 1.60 15.12 8.27
C ALA A 166 0.98 13.84 8.80
N ALA A 167 1.80 12.80 8.87
CA ALA A 167 1.42 11.51 9.42
C ALA A 167 2.57 10.85 10.17
N VAL A 168 2.23 9.89 11.02
CA VAL A 168 3.17 9.02 11.70
C VAL A 168 2.81 7.57 11.41
N ASP A 169 3.82 6.75 11.14
CA ASP A 169 3.67 5.29 11.18
C ASP A 169 4.36 4.74 12.42
N LEU A 170 3.78 3.70 13.01
CA LEU A 170 4.34 2.96 14.13
C LEU A 170 4.47 1.49 13.75
N GLY A 171 5.61 0.90 14.07
CA GLY A 171 5.94 -0.48 13.75
C GLY A 171 6.38 -1.25 14.98
N MET A 172 6.10 -2.55 14.97
CA MET A 172 6.66 -3.53 15.87
C MET A 172 7.02 -4.79 15.09
N VAL A 173 8.20 -5.35 15.34
CA VAL A 173 8.62 -6.66 14.83
C VAL A 173 9.17 -7.48 16.00
N TYR A 174 8.75 -8.74 16.11
CA TYR A 174 9.33 -9.73 16.99
C TYR A 174 10.02 -10.81 16.15
N ILE A 175 11.31 -11.04 16.39
CA ILE A 175 12.16 -11.94 15.60
C ILE A 175 12.48 -13.18 16.45
N ASP A 176 11.91 -14.32 16.11
CA ASP A 176 12.30 -15.60 16.68
C ASP A 176 13.44 -16.21 15.86
N GLU A 177 14.67 -15.93 16.28
CA GLU A 177 15.89 -16.41 15.61
C GLU A 177 15.98 -17.94 15.56
N LYS A 178 15.41 -18.64 16.55
CA LYS A 178 15.55 -20.10 16.65
C LYS A 178 14.73 -20.82 15.57
N ASN A 179 13.57 -20.29 15.24
CA ASN A 179 12.65 -20.90 14.28
C ASN A 179 12.58 -20.14 12.94
N ASP A 180 13.43 -19.11 12.76
CA ASP A 180 13.43 -18.17 11.64
C ASP A 180 12.04 -17.56 11.38
N VAL A 181 11.32 -17.17 12.45
CA VAL A 181 9.96 -16.59 12.36
C VAL A 181 9.96 -15.12 12.73
N ASN A 182 9.37 -14.28 11.88
CA ASN A 182 9.14 -12.86 12.17
C ASN A 182 7.65 -12.60 12.31
N TRP A 183 7.25 -11.99 13.43
CA TRP A 183 5.91 -11.47 13.66
C TRP A 183 5.95 -9.95 13.60
N ALA A 184 4.98 -9.33 12.94
CA ALA A 184 4.97 -7.88 12.80
C ALA A 184 3.56 -7.29 12.96
N LEU A 185 3.52 -6.06 13.47
CA LEU A 185 2.34 -5.22 13.55
C LEU A 185 2.74 -3.80 13.14
N THR A 186 1.98 -3.20 12.23
CA THR A 186 2.22 -1.84 11.77
C THR A 186 0.92 -1.04 11.75
N LEU A 187 0.97 0.17 12.28
CA LEU A 187 -0.08 1.17 12.19
C LEU A 187 0.43 2.29 11.28
N MET A 188 -0.17 2.43 10.11
CA MET A 188 0.27 3.37 9.08
C MET A 188 -0.63 4.61 9.03
N ASN A 189 -0.03 5.73 8.64
CA ASN A 189 -0.69 6.97 8.27
C ASN A 189 -1.58 7.59 9.37
N ILE A 190 -1.15 7.54 10.63
CA ILE A 190 -1.81 8.24 11.74
C ILE A 190 -1.51 9.74 11.58
N GLY A 191 -2.48 10.53 11.11
CA GLY A 191 -2.20 11.93 10.80
C GLY A 191 -3.40 12.79 10.43
N THR A 192 -3.12 13.98 9.92
CA THR A 192 -4.12 14.98 9.52
C THR A 192 -3.58 15.87 8.41
N GLN A 193 -4.48 16.44 7.62
CA GLN A 193 -4.19 17.60 6.79
C GLN A 193 -3.96 18.83 7.67
N PHE A 194 -3.04 19.71 7.32
CA PHE A 194 -2.89 21.05 7.88
C PHE A 194 -3.64 22.08 7.03
N THR A 195 -3.49 21.99 5.71
CA THR A 195 -4.26 22.77 4.73
C THR A 195 -5.13 21.84 3.89
N THR A 196 -6.30 22.30 3.49
CA THR A 196 -7.32 21.54 2.75
C THR A 196 -7.44 22.10 1.33
N TYR A 197 -7.89 21.30 0.37
CA TYR A 197 -8.11 21.77 -1.01
C TYR A 197 -9.25 22.79 -1.10
N ASP A 198 -10.37 22.56 -0.41
CA ASP A 198 -11.61 23.33 -0.58
C ASP A 198 -12.23 23.82 0.75
N GLY A 199 -11.47 23.75 1.84
CA GLY A 199 -11.93 24.08 3.20
C GLY A 199 -12.46 22.88 4.00
N THR A 200 -12.69 21.73 3.35
CA THR A 200 -13.12 20.51 4.01
C THR A 200 -11.92 19.67 4.41
N ARG A 201 -11.87 19.26 5.69
CA ARG A 201 -10.81 18.38 6.20
C ARG A 201 -11.21 16.93 6.02
N GLU A 202 -10.38 16.19 5.30
CA GLU A 202 -10.55 14.78 5.01
C GLU A 202 -9.62 13.92 5.86
N LYS A 203 -9.95 12.63 5.98
CA LYS A 203 -9.16 11.67 6.75
C LYS A 203 -8.02 11.13 5.90
N LEU A 204 -6.88 10.84 6.53
CA LEU A 204 -5.79 10.08 5.92
C LEU A 204 -6.13 8.58 5.88
N PRO A 205 -5.48 7.80 5.00
CA PRO A 205 -5.71 6.36 4.85
C PRO A 205 -5.02 5.59 5.97
N PHE A 206 -5.56 5.73 7.19
CA PHE A 206 -5.10 5.00 8.36
C PHE A 206 -5.32 3.49 8.17
N GLU A 207 -4.27 2.71 8.41
CA GLU A 207 -4.31 1.26 8.23
C GLU A 207 -3.59 0.52 9.35
N ILE A 208 -4.19 -0.59 9.81
CA ILE A 208 -3.57 -1.54 10.73
C ILE A 208 -3.27 -2.84 9.97
N ILE A 209 -2.01 -3.26 10.00
CA ILE A 209 -1.50 -4.44 9.29
C ILE A 209 -0.81 -5.35 10.29
N ALA A 210 -1.12 -6.65 10.27
CA ALA A 210 -0.37 -7.67 11.01
C ALA A 210 0.19 -8.70 10.05
N GLY A 211 1.34 -9.29 10.36
CA GLY A 211 1.95 -10.28 9.49
C GLY A 211 2.84 -11.26 10.23
N VAL A 212 3.02 -12.41 9.61
CA VAL A 212 3.99 -13.42 10.03
C VAL A 212 4.73 -13.96 8.82
N SER A 213 6.02 -14.22 8.96
CA SER A 213 6.80 -14.93 7.95
C SER A 213 7.74 -15.91 8.59
N GLN A 214 8.04 -17.00 7.89
CA GLN A 214 9.00 -17.97 8.34
C GLN A 214 9.86 -18.49 7.19
N GLU A 215 11.16 -18.61 7.42
CA GLU A 215 12.06 -19.37 6.55
C GLU A 215 12.01 -20.86 6.93
N LEU A 216 11.76 -21.73 5.96
CA LEU A 216 11.64 -23.16 6.22
C LEU A 216 13.01 -23.78 6.49
N GLU A 217 13.07 -24.68 7.47
CA GLU A 217 14.29 -25.45 7.72
C GLU A 217 14.62 -26.35 6.51
N HIS A 218 15.89 -26.41 6.13
CA HIS A 218 16.41 -27.22 5.02
C HIS A 218 15.97 -26.85 3.60
N VAL A 219 15.05 -25.89 3.44
CA VAL A 219 14.54 -25.46 2.12
C VAL A 219 14.66 -23.95 2.01
N PRO A 220 15.29 -23.39 0.94
CA PRO A 220 15.53 -21.96 0.82
C PRO A 220 14.25 -21.21 0.41
N ILE A 221 13.21 -21.29 1.24
CA ILE A 221 11.89 -20.72 1.01
C ILE A 221 11.47 -19.97 2.26
N ARG A 222 11.11 -18.69 2.09
CA ARG A 222 10.42 -17.91 3.11
C ARG A 222 8.99 -17.65 2.67
N TRP A 223 8.02 -18.02 3.49
CA TRP A 223 6.62 -17.69 3.24
C TRP A 223 6.22 -16.49 4.09
N HIS A 224 5.28 -15.71 3.59
CA HIS A 224 4.74 -14.50 4.21
C HIS A 224 3.22 -14.60 4.22
N PHE A 225 2.63 -14.27 5.36
CA PHE A 225 1.21 -14.10 5.52
C PHE A 225 0.95 -12.73 6.13
N THR A 226 0.11 -11.93 5.48
CA THR A 226 -0.28 -10.61 5.97
C THR A 226 -1.80 -10.53 6.08
N LEU A 227 -2.25 -9.90 7.16
CA LEU A 227 -3.60 -9.39 7.33
C LEU A 227 -3.59 -7.86 7.21
N GLU A 228 -4.31 -7.33 6.24
CA GLU A 228 -4.42 -5.88 5.97
C GLU A 228 -5.77 -5.30 6.42
N ASN A 229 -5.84 -3.98 6.62
CA ASN A 229 -7.04 -3.25 7.03
C ASN A 229 -7.77 -3.81 8.27
N LEU A 230 -7.03 -4.20 9.30
CA LEU A 230 -7.59 -4.79 10.52
C LEU A 230 -8.56 -3.87 11.28
N GLN A 231 -8.48 -2.56 11.06
CA GLN A 231 -9.38 -1.55 11.63
C GLN A 231 -10.79 -1.56 11.02
N GLN A 232 -10.96 -2.11 9.81
CA GLN A 232 -12.23 -2.09 9.09
C GLN A 232 -12.60 -3.49 8.64
N TRP A 233 -13.52 -4.14 9.35
CA TRP A 233 -13.97 -5.48 8.98
C TRP A 233 -14.60 -5.52 7.57
N ASN A 234 -15.61 -4.70 7.28
CA ASN A 234 -16.28 -4.78 5.98
C ASN A 234 -15.46 -4.06 4.90
N LEU A 235 -14.62 -4.80 4.17
CA LEU A 235 -13.87 -4.31 3.01
C LEU A 235 -14.63 -4.47 1.70
N ALA A 236 -15.50 -5.48 1.63
CA ALA A 236 -16.24 -5.75 0.43
C ALA A 236 -17.30 -4.68 0.16
N PHE A 237 -17.45 -4.31 -1.11
CA PHE A 237 -18.56 -3.50 -1.59
C PHE A 237 -19.33 -4.29 -2.65
N SER A 238 -20.65 -4.12 -2.67
CA SER A 238 -21.49 -4.68 -3.72
C SER A 238 -21.12 -4.02 -5.05
N ASN A 239 -20.66 -4.80 -6.02
CA ASN A 239 -20.39 -4.27 -7.35
C ASN A 239 -21.71 -4.17 -8.11
N PRO A 240 -22.19 -2.96 -8.48
CA PRO A 240 -23.46 -2.80 -9.18
C PRO A 240 -23.46 -3.50 -10.55
N VAL A 241 -22.30 -3.69 -11.17
CA VAL A 241 -22.14 -4.43 -12.44
C VAL A 241 -22.39 -5.93 -12.26
N ARG A 242 -22.22 -6.46 -11.04
CA ARG A 242 -22.47 -7.88 -10.70
C ARG A 242 -23.82 -8.11 -10.03
N SER A 243 -24.63 -7.07 -9.91
CA SER A 243 -25.96 -7.21 -9.32
C SER A 243 -26.90 -7.84 -10.34
N GLU A 244 -27.53 -8.94 -9.96
CA GLU A 244 -28.49 -9.63 -10.84
C GLU A 244 -29.82 -8.85 -10.82
N THR A 245 -30.33 -8.52 -12.01
CA THR A 245 -31.66 -7.92 -12.14
C THR A 245 -32.64 -9.04 -12.48
N SER A 246 -33.53 -9.33 -11.54
CA SER A 246 -34.60 -10.30 -11.73
C SER A 246 -35.65 -9.77 -12.72
N ILE A 247 -36.41 -10.69 -13.34
CA ILE A 247 -37.43 -10.37 -14.38
C ILE A 247 -38.53 -9.42 -13.85
N ASP A 248 -38.70 -9.35 -12.53
CA ASP A 248 -39.61 -8.45 -11.81
C ASP A 248 -39.03 -7.05 -11.51
N GLY A 249 -37.80 -6.77 -11.97
CA GLY A 249 -37.12 -5.50 -11.74
C GLY A 249 -36.45 -5.37 -10.37
N SER A 250 -36.41 -6.43 -9.56
CA SER A 250 -35.67 -6.43 -8.30
C SER A 250 -34.17 -6.64 -8.54
N ILE A 251 -33.35 -5.78 -7.94
CA ILE A 251 -31.88 -5.88 -7.98
C ILE A 251 -31.45 -6.68 -6.75
N THR A 252 -30.90 -7.87 -6.96
CA THR A 252 -30.24 -8.63 -5.90
C THR A 252 -28.76 -8.28 -5.88
N GLU A 253 -28.35 -7.53 -4.85
CA GLU A 253 -26.95 -7.21 -4.59
C GLU A 253 -26.12 -8.48 -4.33
N GLU A 254 -24.82 -8.42 -4.65
CA GLU A 254 -23.89 -9.51 -4.42
C GLU A 254 -23.85 -9.88 -2.92
N ASN A 255 -24.24 -11.11 -2.58
CA ASN A 255 -24.17 -11.58 -1.19
C ASN A 255 -22.72 -11.88 -0.82
N ILE A 256 -22.10 -10.96 -0.10
CA ILE A 256 -20.75 -11.14 0.43
C ILE A 256 -20.83 -11.93 1.74
N SER A 257 -20.47 -13.22 1.68
CA SER A 257 -20.32 -14.07 2.87
C SER A 257 -19.22 -13.55 3.82
N PHE A 258 -19.37 -13.82 5.12
CA PHE A 258 -18.36 -13.57 6.15
C PHE A 258 -16.97 -14.09 5.74
N PHE A 259 -16.91 -15.31 5.18
CA PHE A 259 -15.65 -15.92 4.75
C PHE A 259 -15.01 -15.17 3.57
N ASN A 260 -15.81 -14.73 2.60
CA ASN A 260 -15.32 -13.92 1.48
C ASN A 260 -14.75 -12.59 1.95
N ASN A 261 -15.40 -11.97 2.94
CA ASN A 261 -14.88 -10.75 3.54
C ASN A 261 -13.59 -11.00 4.32
N ALA A 262 -13.50 -12.08 5.11
CA ALA A 262 -12.28 -12.48 5.80
C ALA A 262 -11.10 -12.71 4.84
N LEU A 263 -11.33 -13.39 3.72
CA LEU A 263 -10.31 -13.61 2.69
C LEU A 263 -9.77 -12.28 2.12
N ARG A 264 -10.59 -11.23 2.01
CA ARG A 264 -10.14 -9.91 1.51
C ARG A 264 -9.18 -9.20 2.47
N HIS A 265 -8.99 -9.69 3.68
CA HIS A 265 -7.93 -9.19 4.55
C HIS A 265 -6.59 -9.88 4.30
N MET A 266 -6.57 -11.00 3.56
CA MET A 266 -5.40 -11.87 3.49
C MET A 266 -4.51 -11.54 2.27
N ILE A 267 -3.20 -11.62 2.48
CA ILE A 267 -2.19 -11.63 1.44
C ILE A 267 -1.22 -12.78 1.74
N LEU A 268 -0.87 -13.54 0.70
CA LEU A 268 0.13 -14.60 0.78
C LEU A 268 1.32 -14.26 -0.13
N GLY A 269 2.53 -14.45 0.37
CA GLY A 269 3.77 -14.26 -0.37
C GLY A 269 4.73 -15.42 -0.16
N VAL A 270 5.55 -15.73 -1.16
CA VAL A 270 6.62 -16.72 -1.07
C VAL A 270 7.86 -16.18 -1.76
N GLU A 271 8.99 -16.17 -1.06
CA GLU A 271 10.31 -15.83 -1.57
C GLU A 271 11.18 -17.09 -1.64
N LEU A 272 11.60 -17.45 -2.86
CA LEU A 272 12.55 -18.52 -3.13
C LEU A 272 13.96 -17.94 -3.15
N PHE A 273 14.86 -18.60 -2.43
CA PHE A 273 16.27 -18.22 -2.27
C PHE A 273 16.48 -16.82 -1.69
N PRO A 274 15.82 -16.44 -0.57
CA PRO A 274 15.86 -15.07 -0.02
C PRO A 274 17.30 -14.57 0.25
N LYS A 275 18.19 -15.46 0.70
CA LYS A 275 19.59 -15.16 1.04
C LYS A 275 20.57 -15.29 -0.14
N LYS A 276 20.11 -15.65 -1.34
CA LYS A 276 20.99 -15.85 -2.51
C LYS A 276 21.01 -14.62 -3.41
N ALA A 277 22.01 -14.56 -4.30
CA ALA A 277 22.16 -13.45 -5.24
C ALA A 277 20.98 -13.32 -6.20
N PHE A 278 20.39 -14.44 -6.62
CA PHE A 278 19.16 -14.46 -7.39
C PHE A 278 18.02 -15.00 -6.52
N ASN A 279 16.91 -14.25 -6.46
CA ASN A 279 15.70 -14.67 -5.75
C ASN A 279 14.47 -14.53 -6.65
N LEU A 280 13.48 -15.37 -6.39
CA LEU A 280 12.18 -15.35 -7.07
C LEU A 280 11.09 -15.13 -6.05
N ARG A 281 10.10 -14.33 -6.40
CA ARG A 281 9.03 -13.90 -5.50
C ARG A 281 7.68 -14.09 -6.17
N LEU A 282 6.76 -14.67 -5.42
CA LEU A 282 5.39 -14.92 -5.83
C LEU A 282 4.46 -14.39 -4.76
N GLY A 283 3.38 -13.73 -5.16
CA GLY A 283 2.43 -13.12 -4.25
C GLY A 283 0.99 -13.28 -4.74
N TYR A 284 0.06 -13.36 -3.80
CA TYR A 284 -1.37 -13.39 -4.06
C TYR A 284 -2.12 -12.51 -3.06
N ASN A 285 -2.72 -11.43 -3.56
CA ASN A 285 -3.60 -10.55 -2.79
C ASN A 285 -5.06 -10.92 -3.09
N PHE A 286 -5.77 -11.43 -2.08
CA PHE A 286 -7.14 -11.89 -2.21
C PHE A 286 -8.13 -10.75 -2.45
N ARG A 287 -7.93 -9.59 -1.79
CA ARG A 287 -8.74 -8.40 -2.01
C ARG A 287 -8.69 -7.95 -3.46
N ARG A 288 -7.47 -7.75 -3.96
CA ARG A 288 -7.21 -7.32 -5.34
C ARG A 288 -7.78 -8.31 -6.35
N SER A 289 -7.70 -9.61 -6.06
CA SER A 289 -8.33 -10.64 -6.91
C SER A 289 -9.85 -10.51 -6.96
N ALA A 290 -10.50 -10.25 -5.83
CA ALA A 290 -11.97 -10.18 -5.74
C ALA A 290 -12.52 -8.88 -6.34
N GLU A 291 -11.87 -7.74 -6.08
CA GLU A 291 -12.29 -6.41 -6.55
C GLU A 291 -12.11 -6.24 -8.04
N LEU A 292 -11.00 -6.72 -8.60
CA LEU A 292 -10.67 -6.53 -10.02
C LEU A 292 -11.13 -7.69 -10.91
N GLN A 293 -11.91 -8.63 -10.36
CA GLN A 293 -12.50 -9.71 -11.15
C GLN A 293 -13.54 -9.16 -12.12
N ILE A 294 -13.39 -9.55 -13.39
CA ILE A 294 -14.37 -9.27 -14.43
C ILE A 294 -15.24 -10.51 -14.60
N GLN A 295 -16.56 -10.31 -14.66
CA GLN A 295 -17.52 -11.39 -14.87
C GLN A 295 -17.24 -12.07 -16.23
N ASP A 296 -17.41 -13.39 -16.29
CA ASP A 296 -17.22 -14.22 -17.49
C ASP A 296 -15.80 -14.27 -18.07
N GLN A 297 -14.77 -13.82 -17.33
CA GLN A 297 -13.37 -13.92 -17.77
C GLN A 297 -12.44 -14.49 -16.68
N ARG A 298 -11.42 -15.25 -17.12
CA ARG A 298 -10.41 -15.81 -16.21
C ARG A 298 -9.54 -14.70 -15.64
N ASN A 299 -9.65 -14.48 -14.33
CA ASN A 299 -8.93 -13.41 -13.65
C ASN A 299 -7.64 -13.89 -12.97
N PHE A 300 -6.57 -13.10 -13.10
CA PHE A 300 -5.31 -13.26 -12.36
C PHE A 300 -4.92 -11.97 -11.63
N SER A 301 -5.85 -11.04 -11.39
CA SER A 301 -5.58 -9.73 -10.78
C SER A 301 -5.03 -9.78 -9.36
N GLY A 302 -5.11 -10.92 -8.67
CA GLY A 302 -4.47 -11.12 -7.38
C GLY A 302 -2.98 -11.42 -7.45
N LEU A 303 -2.48 -11.91 -8.59
CA LEU A 303 -1.17 -12.54 -8.70
C LEU A 303 -0.06 -11.51 -8.99
N SER A 304 1.02 -11.61 -8.23
CA SER A 304 2.25 -10.84 -8.40
C SER A 304 3.45 -11.76 -8.55
N LEU A 305 4.38 -11.36 -9.39
CA LEU A 305 5.63 -12.07 -9.68
C LEU A 305 6.78 -11.07 -9.59
N GLY A 306 7.96 -11.53 -9.20
CA GLY A 306 9.15 -10.70 -9.26
C GLY A 306 10.42 -11.48 -9.05
N PHE A 307 11.54 -10.81 -9.30
CA PHE A 307 12.86 -11.34 -9.04
C PHE A 307 13.79 -10.25 -8.54
N GLY A 308 14.82 -10.68 -7.83
CA GLY A 308 15.93 -9.85 -7.38
C GLY A 308 17.25 -10.44 -7.87
N LEU A 309 18.17 -9.57 -8.29
CA LEU A 309 19.52 -9.94 -8.69
C LEU A 309 20.53 -9.02 -8.00
N LYS A 310 21.28 -9.58 -7.05
CA LYS A 310 22.38 -8.93 -6.34
C LYS A 310 23.70 -9.16 -7.10
N LEU A 311 24.34 -8.08 -7.48
CA LEU A 311 25.63 -7.99 -8.17
C LEU A 311 26.56 -7.09 -7.36
N ASN A 312 27.35 -7.70 -6.47
CA ASN A 312 28.24 -6.99 -5.53
C ASN A 312 27.45 -5.93 -4.71
N LYS A 313 27.74 -4.65 -4.94
CA LYS A 313 27.14 -3.49 -4.28
C LYS A 313 25.80 -3.05 -4.89
N LEU A 314 25.37 -3.67 -5.99
CA LEU A 314 24.11 -3.35 -6.68
C LEU A 314 23.10 -4.47 -6.48
N LYS A 315 21.83 -4.13 -6.26
CA LYS A 315 20.72 -5.08 -6.25
C LYS A 315 19.61 -4.56 -7.14
N PHE A 316 19.36 -5.28 -8.22
CA PHE A 316 18.25 -5.00 -9.12
C PHE A 316 17.03 -5.78 -8.66
N ASN A 317 15.89 -5.11 -8.54
CA ASN A 317 14.61 -5.74 -8.26
C ASN A 317 13.62 -5.39 -9.37
N TYR A 318 12.89 -6.40 -9.82
CA TYR A 318 11.79 -6.22 -10.77
C TYR A 318 10.55 -6.93 -10.26
N SER A 319 9.40 -6.31 -10.46
CA SER A 319 8.12 -6.94 -10.19
C SER A 319 7.11 -6.65 -11.29
N TYR A 320 6.23 -7.61 -11.47
CA TYR A 320 5.11 -7.57 -12.37
C TYR A 320 3.86 -7.96 -11.61
N SER A 321 2.88 -7.08 -11.59
CA SER A 321 1.57 -7.32 -11.00
C SER A 321 0.50 -7.07 -12.04
N LYS A 322 -0.39 -8.05 -12.23
CA LYS A 322 -1.54 -7.89 -13.10
C LYS A 322 -2.66 -7.26 -12.28
N TYR A 323 -3.14 -6.07 -12.64
CA TYR A 323 -4.24 -5.41 -11.93
C TYR A 323 -5.57 -5.64 -12.66
N THR A 324 -5.63 -5.48 -13.98
CA THR A 324 -6.85 -5.73 -14.78
C THR A 324 -6.48 -6.33 -16.14
N LEU A 325 -7.48 -6.71 -16.95
CA LEU A 325 -7.23 -7.12 -18.34
C LEU A 325 -6.59 -6.02 -19.20
N ALA A 326 -6.82 -4.75 -18.86
CA ALA A 326 -6.34 -3.59 -19.61
C ALA A 326 -5.08 -2.93 -19.04
N GLY A 327 -4.58 -3.37 -17.87
CA GLY A 327 -3.47 -2.69 -17.18
C GLY A 327 -2.62 -3.64 -16.34
N ASN A 328 -1.33 -3.67 -16.66
CA ASN A 328 -0.29 -4.33 -15.89
C ASN A 328 0.60 -3.26 -15.26
N THR A 329 1.02 -3.47 -14.02
CA THR A 329 1.96 -2.58 -13.33
C THR A 329 3.30 -3.29 -13.24
N SER A 330 4.34 -2.62 -13.74
CA SER A 330 5.73 -3.05 -13.58
C SER A 330 6.44 -2.06 -12.68
N LEU A 331 7.18 -2.57 -11.68
CA LEU A 331 8.06 -1.76 -10.86
C LEU A 331 9.50 -2.21 -11.09
N PHE A 332 10.38 -1.21 -11.20
CA PHE A 332 11.82 -1.37 -11.27
C PHE A 332 12.43 -0.75 -10.03
N GLY A 333 13.41 -1.43 -9.45
CA GLY A 333 14.11 -0.96 -8.26
C GLY A 333 15.60 -1.22 -8.37
N LEU A 334 16.38 -0.27 -7.92
CA LEU A 334 17.82 -0.37 -7.80
C LEU A 334 18.21 0.00 -6.38
N THR A 335 18.92 -0.89 -5.71
CA THR A 335 19.58 -0.62 -4.44
C THR A 335 21.09 -0.59 -4.65
N VAL A 336 21.74 0.42 -4.09
CA VAL A 336 23.18 0.63 -4.10
C VAL A 336 23.68 0.62 -2.66
N ASN A 337 24.66 -0.22 -2.37
CA ASN A 337 25.38 -0.27 -1.10
C ASN A 337 26.68 0.54 -1.22
N PHE A 338 26.84 1.59 -0.42
CA PHE A 338 28.03 2.44 -0.43
C PHE A 338 29.09 2.05 0.59
N ASN A 339 28.89 1.00 1.39
CA ASN A 339 29.93 0.49 2.28
C ASN A 339 31.14 0.03 1.47
N GLU A 340 32.34 0.21 2.03
CA GLU A 340 33.63 -0.07 1.36
C GLU A 340 33.85 -1.54 1.01
#